data_AF-A0A093Q4X0-F1
#
_entry.id   AF-A0A093Q4X0-F1
#
_cell.length_a   1.000
_cell.length_b   1.000
_cell.length_c   1.000
_cell.angle_alpha   90.00
_cell.angle_beta   90.00
_cell.angle_gamma   90.00
#
_symmetry.space_group_name_H-M   'P 1'
#
loop_
_entity.id
_entity.type
_entity.pdbx_description
1 polymer ?
#
loop_
_entity_poly.entity_id
_entity_poly.type
_entity_poly.pdbx_seq_one_letter_code
_entity_poly.pdbx_strand_id
1 'polypeptide(L)'
;SQFWEVISDEHGIDPSGNYVGDSDLQLERISVYYNEASSHKYVPRAILVDLEPGTMDSVRSGAFGHLFRPDNFIFEQFTAMFRRKAFLHWYTGEGMDEMEFTEAESNMNDLVSEYQQYQDATAEEEGEMYEDDEEESEA
;
A
#
# COMPACT_ATOMS: atom_id res chain seq x y z
N SER A 1 -6.60 2.44 3.08
CA SER A 1 -5.72 3.19 2.14
C SER A 1 -6.64 3.97 1.26
N GLN A 2 -6.79 5.26 1.53
CA GLN A 2 -7.85 6.10 0.97
C GLN A 2 -7.82 6.14 -0.57
N PHE A 3 -6.62 6.12 -1.17
CA PHE A 3 -6.46 6.03 -2.62
C PHE A 3 -7.15 4.80 -3.24
N TRP A 4 -6.91 3.61 -2.69
CA TRP A 4 -7.49 2.37 -3.21
C TRP A 4 -8.98 2.24 -2.91
N GLU A 5 -9.47 2.89 -1.86
CA GLU A 5 -10.91 3.01 -1.58
C GLU A 5 -11.60 3.82 -2.69
N VAL A 6 -11.11 5.03 -2.97
CA VAL A 6 -11.68 5.92 -4.01
C VAL A 6 -11.64 5.26 -5.39
N ILE A 7 -10.48 4.71 -5.79
CA ILE A 7 -10.34 4.05 -7.10
C ILE A 7 -11.22 2.78 -7.19
N SER A 8 -11.37 2.02 -6.11
CA SER A 8 -12.25 0.85 -6.12
C SER A 8 -13.71 1.26 -6.27
N ASP A 9 -14.14 2.33 -5.58
CA ASP A 9 -15.51 2.84 -5.68
C ASP A 9 -15.82 3.39 -7.09
N GLU A 10 -14.91 4.15 -7.69
CA GLU A 10 -15.06 4.66 -9.07
C GLU A 10 -15.23 3.53 -10.09
N HIS A 11 -14.45 2.47 -9.94
CA HIS A 11 -14.47 1.30 -10.82
C HIS A 11 -15.52 0.24 -10.42
N GLY A 12 -16.30 0.48 -9.36
CA GLY A 12 -17.33 -0.44 -8.87
C GLY A 12 -16.77 -1.78 -8.40
N ILE A 13 -15.57 -1.79 -7.82
CA ILE A 13 -14.91 -2.98 -7.28
C ILE A 13 -15.15 -3.06 -5.78
N ASP A 14 -15.81 -4.12 -5.34
CA ASP A 14 -16.05 -4.36 -3.91
C ASP A 14 -14.72 -4.73 -3.18
N PRO A 15 -14.70 -4.70 -1.84
CA PRO A 15 -13.50 -5.08 -1.09
C PRO A 15 -13.07 -6.55 -1.24
N SER A 16 -13.96 -7.39 -1.75
CA SER A 16 -13.66 -8.77 -2.12
C SER A 16 -13.06 -8.87 -3.52
N GLY A 17 -12.92 -7.79 -4.28
CA GLY A 17 -12.39 -7.75 -5.64
C GLY A 17 -13.39 -8.14 -6.72
N ASN A 18 -14.69 -8.17 -6.43
CA ASN A 18 -15.73 -8.42 -7.43
C ASN A 18 -16.23 -7.11 -8.02
N TYR A 19 -16.55 -7.11 -9.32
CA TYR A 19 -17.24 -6.00 -9.94
C TYR A 19 -18.73 -6.00 -9.58
N VAL A 20 -19.19 -4.91 -9.00
CA VAL A 20 -20.58 -4.63 -8.59
C VAL A 20 -21.12 -3.34 -9.23
N GLY A 21 -20.37 -2.75 -10.16
CA GLY A 21 -20.76 -1.54 -10.88
C GLY A 21 -21.91 -1.75 -11.86
N ASP A 22 -22.48 -0.64 -12.33
CA ASP A 22 -23.65 -0.59 -13.19
C ASP A 22 -23.35 -0.06 -14.61
N SER A 23 -22.11 0.33 -14.88
CA SER A 23 -21.70 0.96 -16.13
C SER A 23 -20.45 0.33 -16.74
N ASP A 24 -20.53 -0.07 -18.01
CA ASP A 24 -19.40 -0.65 -18.75
C ASP A 24 -18.18 0.30 -18.83
N LEU A 25 -18.40 1.61 -18.68
CA LEU A 25 -17.32 2.61 -18.62
C LEU A 25 -16.42 2.43 -17.39
N GLN A 26 -16.95 1.87 -16.30
CA GLN A 26 -16.17 1.58 -15.09
C GLN A 26 -15.15 0.47 -15.32
N LEU A 27 -15.33 -0.37 -16.35
CA LEU A 27 -14.32 -1.36 -16.73
C LEU A 27 -13.36 -0.81 -17.79
N GLU A 28 -13.61 0.38 -18.33
CA GLU A 28 -12.73 1.00 -19.30
C GLU A 28 -11.38 1.34 -18.63
N ARG A 29 -10.29 0.80 -19.19
CA ARG A 29 -8.92 1.00 -18.68
C ARG A 29 -8.68 0.49 -17.25
N ILE A 30 -9.55 -0.34 -16.70
CA ILE A 30 -9.36 -0.93 -15.37
C ILE A 30 -8.02 -1.68 -15.24
N SER A 31 -7.49 -2.18 -16.36
CA SER A 31 -6.18 -2.83 -16.45
C SER A 31 -4.99 -1.95 -16.04
N VAL A 32 -5.17 -0.62 -16.00
CA VAL A 32 -4.15 0.33 -15.54
C VAL A 32 -3.82 0.09 -14.07
N TYR A 33 -4.84 -0.09 -13.22
CA TYR A 33 -4.68 -0.24 -11.79
C TYR A 33 -4.89 -1.67 -11.29
N TYR A 34 -5.65 -2.50 -12.00
CA TYR A 34 -5.97 -3.87 -11.58
C TYR A 34 -5.47 -4.93 -12.57
N ASN A 35 -5.19 -6.11 -12.05
CA ASN A 35 -5.13 -7.35 -12.81
C ASN A 35 -6.48 -8.06 -12.72
N GLU A 36 -6.98 -8.57 -13.84
CA GLU A 36 -8.09 -9.51 -13.84
C GLU A 36 -7.54 -10.94 -13.60
N ALA A 37 -7.96 -11.56 -12.50
CA ALA A 37 -7.67 -12.97 -12.23
C ALA A 37 -8.70 -13.88 -12.90
N SER A 38 -8.42 -15.19 -12.93
CA SER A 38 -9.22 -16.21 -13.64
C SER A 38 -10.67 -16.36 -13.18
N SER A 39 -11.09 -15.69 -12.11
CA SER A 39 -12.45 -15.72 -11.56
C SER A 39 -13.19 -14.37 -11.68
N HIS A 40 -12.85 -13.53 -12.67
CA HIS A 40 -13.32 -12.14 -12.80
C HIS A 40 -13.13 -11.33 -11.51
N LYS A 41 -12.03 -11.63 -10.82
CA LYS A 41 -11.63 -10.97 -9.59
C LYS A 41 -10.54 -9.96 -9.91
N TYR A 42 -10.75 -8.72 -9.53
CA TYR A 42 -9.81 -7.64 -9.76
C TYR A 42 -8.86 -7.52 -8.58
N VAL A 43 -7.56 -7.49 -8.88
CA VAL A 43 -6.49 -7.42 -7.89
C VAL A 43 -5.61 -6.20 -8.18
N PRO A 44 -5.45 -5.26 -7.25
CA PRO A 44 -4.60 -4.09 -7.40
C PRO A 44 -3.17 -4.43 -7.83
N ARG A 45 -2.65 -3.66 -8.79
CA ARG A 45 -1.23 -3.61 -9.16
C ARG A 45 -0.46 -2.73 -8.18
N ALA A 46 -0.50 -3.11 -6.90
CA ALA A 46 0.16 -2.40 -5.82
C ALA A 46 1.22 -3.29 -5.18
N ILE A 47 2.35 -2.69 -4.80
CA ILE A 47 3.30 -3.27 -3.86
C ILE A 47 3.15 -2.46 -2.57
N LEU A 48 2.90 -3.14 -1.47
CA LEU A 48 2.83 -2.53 -0.14
C LEU A 48 4.15 -2.82 0.54
N VAL A 49 4.93 -1.76 0.74
CA VAL A 49 6.20 -1.81 1.45
C VAL A 49 5.99 -1.07 2.74
N ASP A 50 6.19 -1.76 3.84
CA ASP A 50 6.21 -1.17 5.17
C ASP A 50 7.54 -1.53 5.82
N LEU A 51 7.97 -0.77 6.83
CA LEU A 51 9.12 -1.11 7.67
C LEU A 51 8.77 -1.29 9.16
N GLU A 52 7.48 -1.24 9.50
CA GLU A 52 6.95 -1.50 10.83
C GLU A 52 5.93 -2.65 10.87
N PRO A 53 6.05 -3.62 11.80
CA PRO A 53 5.16 -4.78 11.84
C PRO A 53 3.70 -4.44 12.15
N GLY A 54 3.42 -3.28 12.76
CA GLY A 54 2.08 -2.90 13.22
C GLY A 54 1.18 -2.32 12.14
N THR A 55 1.76 -1.63 11.15
CA THR A 55 1.00 -0.86 10.15
C THR A 55 0.36 -1.78 9.10
N MET A 56 0.96 -2.94 8.83
CA MET A 56 0.36 -3.97 7.98
C MET A 56 -0.92 -4.58 8.56
N ASP A 57 -1.05 -4.70 9.88
CA ASP A 57 -2.29 -5.17 10.49
C ASP A 57 -3.41 -4.13 10.35
N SER A 58 -3.08 -2.84 10.35
CA SER A 58 -4.02 -1.74 10.07
C SER A 58 -4.51 -1.78 8.61
N VAL A 59 -3.61 -2.00 7.64
CA VAL A 59 -4.01 -2.15 6.22
C VAL A 59 -4.83 -3.41 5.99
N ARG A 60 -4.48 -4.54 6.63
CA ARG A 60 -5.21 -5.80 6.53
C ARG A 60 -6.57 -5.78 7.22
N SER A 61 -6.70 -5.01 8.30
CA SER A 61 -7.96 -4.84 9.04
C SER A 61 -8.86 -3.75 8.43
N GLY A 62 -8.32 -2.89 7.58
CA GLY A 62 -9.09 -1.91 6.81
C GLY A 62 -10.07 -2.56 5.83
N ALA A 63 -11.08 -1.79 5.41
CA ALA A 63 -12.19 -2.28 4.58
C ALA A 63 -11.72 -3.07 3.34
N PHE A 64 -10.64 -2.61 2.69
CA PHE A 64 -10.07 -3.22 1.48
C PHE A 64 -8.81 -4.06 1.73
N GLY A 65 -8.50 -4.42 2.99
CA GLY A 65 -7.28 -5.15 3.32
C GLY A 65 -7.15 -6.52 2.64
N HIS A 66 -8.27 -7.19 2.36
CA HIS A 66 -8.32 -8.50 1.69
C HIS A 66 -8.20 -8.42 0.16
N LEU A 67 -8.19 -7.21 -0.41
CA LEU A 67 -8.09 -6.99 -1.84
C LEU A 67 -6.66 -7.23 -2.36
N PHE A 68 -5.66 -6.97 -1.53
CA PHE A 68 -4.25 -7.11 -1.89
C PHE A 68 -3.76 -8.56 -1.75
N ARG A 69 -2.85 -8.98 -2.65
CA ARG A 69 -2.22 -10.30 -2.53
C ARG A 69 -1.23 -10.30 -1.36
N PRO A 70 -1.18 -11.37 -0.55
CA PRO A 70 -0.17 -11.53 0.49
C PRO A 70 1.27 -11.38 -0.02
N ASP A 71 1.55 -11.83 -1.25
CA ASP A 71 2.87 -11.72 -1.87
C ASP A 71 3.26 -10.27 -2.27
N ASN A 72 2.30 -9.35 -2.29
CA ASN A 72 2.55 -7.93 -2.57
C ASN A 72 3.03 -7.17 -1.32
N PHE A 73 3.02 -7.80 -0.14
CA PHE A 73 3.55 -7.23 1.08
C PHE A 73 5.03 -7.61 1.18
N ILE A 74 5.91 -6.64 0.91
CA ILE A 74 7.36 -6.84 1.02
C ILE A 74 7.79 -6.25 2.35
N PHE A 75 7.92 -7.10 3.38
CA PHE A 75 8.43 -6.61 4.64
C PHE A 75 9.25 -7.61 5.49
N GLU A 76 8.68 -8.72 5.97
CA GLU A 76 9.40 -9.54 6.96
C GLU A 76 10.49 -10.44 6.36
N GLN A 77 10.24 -11.06 5.20
CA GLN A 77 11.14 -12.06 4.65
C GLN A 77 12.44 -11.44 4.15
N PHE A 78 12.38 -10.27 3.51
CA PHE A 78 13.56 -9.60 2.97
C PHE A 78 14.48 -9.15 4.10
N THR A 79 13.98 -8.38 5.07
CA THR A 79 14.77 -7.87 6.20
C THR A 79 15.30 -9.01 7.08
N ALA A 80 14.50 -10.04 7.36
CA ALA A 80 14.95 -11.19 8.13
C ALA A 80 16.04 -12.00 7.39
N MET A 81 15.92 -12.17 6.08
CA MET A 81 16.93 -12.87 5.29
C MET A 81 18.18 -12.01 5.04
N PHE A 82 18.05 -10.70 4.92
CA PHE A 82 19.16 -9.75 4.81
C PHE A 82 19.99 -9.74 6.10
N ARG A 83 19.35 -9.63 7.27
CA ARG A 83 20.04 -9.74 8.58
C ARG A 83 20.79 -11.06 8.75
N ARG A 84 20.27 -12.14 8.17
CA ARG A 84 20.90 -13.48 8.19
C ARG A 84 21.91 -13.69 7.06
N LYS A 85 22.12 -12.69 6.20
CA LYS A 85 22.97 -12.73 5.00
C LYS A 85 22.65 -13.93 4.09
N ALA A 86 21.41 -14.40 4.10
CA ALA A 86 21.02 -15.69 3.52
C ALA A 86 21.26 -15.78 1.99
N PHE A 87 21.18 -14.64 1.30
CA PHE A 87 21.33 -14.53 -0.15
C PHE A 87 22.46 -13.56 -0.57
N LEU A 88 23.10 -12.88 0.40
CA LEU A 88 24.01 -11.76 0.15
C LEU A 88 25.22 -12.17 -0.73
N HIS A 89 25.72 -13.38 -0.53
CA HIS A 89 26.89 -13.90 -1.24
C HIS A 89 26.74 -13.97 -2.76
N TRP A 90 25.51 -14.14 -3.28
CA TRP A 90 25.27 -14.12 -4.73
C TRP A 90 25.47 -12.73 -5.32
N TYR A 91 25.09 -11.69 -4.59
CA TYR A 91 25.18 -10.30 -5.06
C TYR A 91 26.58 -9.72 -4.85
N THR A 92 27.22 -10.02 -3.72
CA THR A 92 28.63 -9.63 -3.51
C THR A 92 29.57 -10.37 -4.46
N GLY A 93 29.19 -11.57 -4.93
CA GLY A 93 29.93 -12.32 -5.95
C GLY A 93 29.94 -11.67 -7.33
N GLU A 94 28.90 -10.87 -7.64
CA GLU A 94 28.79 -10.07 -8.87
C GLU A 94 29.46 -8.69 -8.75
N GLY A 95 30.08 -8.40 -7.59
CA GLY A 95 30.84 -7.17 -7.36
C GLY A 95 30.08 -6.03 -6.69
N MET A 96 28.85 -6.27 -6.19
CA MET A 96 28.16 -5.31 -5.34
C MET A 96 28.76 -5.27 -3.93
N ASP A 97 28.79 -4.09 -3.32
CA ASP A 97 29.26 -3.93 -1.94
C ASP A 97 28.11 -4.11 -0.94
N GLU A 98 28.42 -4.66 0.25
CA GLU A 98 27.41 -4.85 1.29
C GLU A 98 26.83 -3.51 1.78
N MET A 99 27.61 -2.43 1.75
CA MET A 99 27.13 -1.09 2.12
C MET A 99 26.09 -0.56 1.12
N GLU A 100 26.13 -0.96 -0.15
CA GLU A 100 25.12 -0.57 -1.14
C GLU A 100 23.73 -1.14 -0.79
N PHE A 101 23.67 -2.33 -0.20
CA PHE A 101 22.42 -2.89 0.31
C PHE A 101 21.89 -2.12 1.52
N THR A 102 22.77 -1.75 2.46
CA THR A 102 22.37 -0.96 3.63
C THR A 102 21.92 0.45 3.23
N GLU A 103 22.57 1.06 2.24
CA GLU A 103 22.17 2.36 1.70
C GLU A 103 20.82 2.26 0.98
N ALA A 104 20.61 1.24 0.15
CA ALA A 104 19.33 1.00 -0.50
C ALA A 104 18.20 0.73 0.51
N GLU A 105 18.46 0.00 1.60
CA GLU A 105 17.53 -0.20 2.71
C GLU A 105 17.20 1.13 3.39
N SER A 106 18.20 1.96 3.70
CA SER A 106 18.00 3.29 4.30
C SER A 106 17.17 4.20 3.39
N ASN A 107 17.49 4.27 2.10
CA ASN A 107 16.77 5.10 1.14
C ASN A 107 15.29 4.68 1.03
N MET A 108 15.02 3.37 1.11
CA MET A 108 13.65 2.85 1.16
C MET A 108 12.95 3.21 2.48
N ASN A 109 13.63 3.13 3.62
CA ASN A 109 13.09 3.58 4.92
C ASN A 109 12.71 5.06 4.90
N ASP A 110 13.61 5.90 4.39
CA ASP A 110 13.41 7.34 4.35
C ASP A 110 12.23 7.71 3.45
N LEU A 111 12.14 7.07 2.27
CA LEU A 111 11.02 7.26 1.35
C LEU A 111 9.68 6.83 1.97
N VAL A 112 9.63 5.66 2.60
CA VAL A 112 8.41 5.19 3.28
C VAL A 112 8.01 6.16 4.39
N SER A 113 8.97 6.61 5.20
CA SER A 113 8.73 7.57 6.29
C SER A 113 8.21 8.91 5.77
N GLU A 114 8.72 9.41 4.65
CA GLU A 114 8.24 10.64 4.03
C GLU A 114 6.77 10.52 3.58
N TYR A 115 6.41 9.42 2.93
CA TYR A 115 5.03 9.17 2.50
C TYR A 115 4.07 8.93 3.67
N GLN A 116 4.55 8.37 4.79
CA GLN A 116 3.78 8.23 6.02
C GLN A 116 3.48 9.62 6.60
N GLN A 117 4.48 10.49 6.69
CA GLN A 117 4.31 11.85 7.20
C GLN A 117 3.33 12.68 6.37
N TYR A 118 3.35 12.55 5.04
CA TYR A 118 2.35 13.22 4.20
C TYR A 118 0.93 12.69 4.44
N GLN A 119 0.75 11.39 4.65
CA GLN A 119 -0.55 10.80 4.96
C GLN A 119 -1.07 11.27 6.33
N ASP A 120 -0.21 11.28 7.35
CA ASP A 120 -0.60 11.72 8.69
C ASP A 120 -0.93 13.23 8.69
N ALA A 121 -0.15 14.05 7.98
CA ALA A 121 -0.40 15.49 7.86
C ALA A 121 -1.71 15.82 7.11
N THR A 122 -2.08 15.04 6.08
CA THR A 122 -3.37 15.23 5.40
C THR A 122 -4.54 14.76 6.25
N ALA A 123 -4.36 13.71 7.06
CA ALA A 123 -5.37 13.26 8.00
C ALA A 123 -5.59 14.26 9.16
N GLU A 124 -4.53 14.92 9.64
CA GLU A 124 -4.60 16.01 10.62
C GLU A 124 -5.30 17.25 10.05
N GLU A 125 -4.97 17.69 8.83
CA GLU A 125 -5.65 18.82 8.17
C GLU A 125 -7.14 18.54 7.90
N GLU A 126 -7.51 17.33 7.47
CA GLU A 126 -8.92 16.97 7.32
C GLU A 126 -9.62 16.93 8.69
N GLY A 127 -8.99 16.38 9.72
CA GLY A 127 -9.54 16.32 11.08
C GLY A 127 -9.81 17.68 11.71
N GLU A 128 -8.88 18.64 11.58
CA GLU A 128 -9.07 20.00 12.07
C GLU A 128 -10.22 20.72 11.36
N MET A 129 -10.42 20.46 10.07
CA MET A 129 -11.51 21.07 9.30
C MET A 129 -12.91 20.59 9.75
N TYR A 130 -13.02 19.35 10.24
CA TYR A 130 -14.26 18.82 10.80
C TYR A 130 -14.48 19.23 12.27
N GLU A 131 -13.42 19.44 13.06
CA GLU A 131 -13.54 19.95 14.43
C GLU A 131 -13.96 21.44 14.45
N ASP A 132 -13.44 22.27 13.53
CA ASP A 132 -13.83 23.68 13.42
C ASP A 132 -15.31 23.85 12.98
N ASP A 133 -15.81 22.95 12.13
CA ASP A 133 -17.22 22.90 11.71
C ASP A 133 -18.19 22.46 12.84
N GLU A 134 -17.73 21.65 13.81
CA GLU A 134 -18.53 21.29 14.99
C GLU A 134 -18.60 22.45 16.00
N GLU A 135 -17.49 23.18 16.24
CA GLU A 135 -17.48 24.33 17.16
C GLU A 135 -18.30 25.53 16.67
N GLU A 136 -18.44 25.75 15.35
CA GLU A 136 -19.28 26.84 14.80
C GLU A 136 -20.79 26.54 14.87
N SER A 137 -21.18 25.29 15.17
CA SER A 137 -22.58 24.85 15.23
C SER A 137 -23.24 24.97 16.62
N GLU A 138 -22.48 25.30 17.68
CA GLU A 138 -22.98 25.42 19.06
C GLU A 138 -23.04 26.86 19.63
N ALA A 139 -23.00 27.92 18.80
CA ALA A 139 -23.08 29.33 19.25
C ALA A 139 -24.44 30.02 19.02
#